data_AF-A0A6G0XWM3-F1
#
_entry.id   AF-A0A6G0XWM3-F1
#
_cell.length_a   1.000
_cell.length_b   1.000
_cell.length_c   1.000
_cell.angle_alpha   90.00
_cell.angle_beta   90.00
_cell.angle_gamma   90.00
#
_symmetry.space_group_name_H-M   'P 1'
#
loop_
_entity.id
_entity.type
_entity.pdbx_description
1 polymer ?
#
loop_
_entity_poly.entity_id
_entity_poly.type
_entity_poly.pdbx_seq_one_letter_code
_entity_poly.pdbx_strand_id
1 'polypeptide(L)'
;MDLVDDTDAQDNLPDSIKKARKARFAYKEADDIKLLQEVLSDDGLFVKGTKEAQQWRGIHLRLCGGGMDVSEHSFKRRLKTIHESFRATDRESQAASGVDETVDEKAVLLQEYHELLREQKLEEDEKKTRQDAEEKQDNGGRALRDAALTTFERQKAEENHEKPSKFDINDYLRETLQARISEREDKADTKRQRLELDNRMITLQESMIQWQKEATQMQHEMLRMMAALIEISQK
;
A
#
# COMPACT_ATOMS: atom_id res chain seq x y z
N MET A 1 -33.17 -67.21 50.72
CA MET A 1 -32.30 -66.56 51.72
C MET A 1 -30.87 -66.92 51.38
N ASP A 2 -29.96 -66.03 51.04
CA ASP A 2 -30.01 -64.62 50.66
C ASP A 2 -28.66 -64.31 49.99
N LEU A 3 -28.65 -63.18 49.27
CA LEU A 3 -27.54 -62.34 48.80
C LEU A 3 -26.20 -62.55 49.54
N VAL A 4 -25.01 -62.30 48.97
CA VAL A 4 -24.57 -60.98 48.45
C VAL A 4 -23.30 -61.06 47.58
N ASP A 5 -23.20 -60.08 46.68
CA ASP A 5 -22.05 -59.25 46.30
C ASP A 5 -20.86 -59.80 45.51
N ASP A 6 -20.85 -59.41 44.23
CA ASP A 6 -19.90 -58.47 43.62
C ASP A 6 -18.52 -58.33 44.27
N THR A 7 -17.49 -58.65 43.49
CA THR A 7 -16.26 -57.85 43.51
C THR A 7 -15.58 -57.92 42.14
N ASP A 8 -15.88 -56.90 41.34
CA ASP A 8 -15.12 -56.50 40.16
C ASP A 8 -13.63 -56.37 40.50
N ALA A 9 -12.81 -57.25 39.94
CA ALA A 9 -11.37 -57.06 39.86
C ALA A 9 -11.09 -56.05 38.73
N GLN A 10 -11.22 -54.77 39.06
CA GLN A 10 -10.79 -53.68 38.19
C GLN A 10 -9.29 -53.76 37.92
N ASP A 11 -8.97 -53.61 36.64
CA ASP A 11 -7.68 -53.25 36.06
C ASP A 11 -6.90 -52.24 36.91
N ASN A 12 -5.83 -52.71 37.55
CA ASN A 12 -4.73 -51.85 37.99
C ASN A 12 -3.69 -51.78 36.86
N LEU A 13 -3.94 -50.91 35.88
CA LEU A 13 -2.92 -50.38 34.97
C LEU A 13 -2.45 -49.02 35.53
N PRO A 14 -1.28 -48.93 36.19
CA PRO A 14 -0.74 -47.65 36.60
C PRO A 14 0.03 -46.99 35.45
N ASP A 15 0.10 -45.66 35.56
CA ASP A 15 0.92 -44.72 34.78
C ASP A 15 0.47 -44.40 33.35
N SER A 16 -0.67 -43.70 33.31
CA SER A 16 -0.72 -42.31 32.81
C SER A 16 0.60 -41.79 32.23
N ILE A 17 0.83 -42.06 30.95
CA ILE A 17 1.78 -41.30 30.13
C ILE A 17 1.21 -39.89 30.06
N LYS A 18 1.56 -39.06 31.04
CA LYS A 18 1.27 -37.62 31.03
C LYS A 18 1.95 -37.06 29.78
N LYS A 19 1.19 -36.93 28.69
CA LYS A 19 1.65 -36.31 27.44
C LYS A 19 2.23 -34.95 27.79
N ALA A 20 3.56 -34.86 27.81
CA ALA A 20 4.25 -33.60 28.02
C ALA A 20 3.72 -32.61 26.98
N ARG A 21 3.18 -31.48 27.43
CA ARG A 21 2.66 -30.45 26.52
C ARG A 21 3.83 -29.99 25.64
N LYS A 22 3.68 -30.11 24.32
CA LYS A 22 4.68 -29.65 23.35
C LYS A 22 5.01 -28.18 23.67
N ALA A 23 6.29 -27.88 23.88
CA ALA A 23 6.74 -26.52 24.14
C ALA A 23 6.30 -25.62 22.98
N ARG A 24 5.77 -24.44 23.30
CA ARG A 24 5.37 -23.47 22.28
C ARG A 24 6.64 -22.91 21.64
N PHE A 25 6.62 -22.79 20.32
CA PHE A 25 7.70 -22.10 19.60
C PHE A 25 7.76 -20.65 20.05
N ALA A 26 8.96 -20.17 20.36
CA ALA A 26 9.22 -18.79 20.75
C ALA A 26 10.06 -18.12 19.66
N TYR A 27 9.47 -17.13 19.00
CA TYR A 27 10.14 -16.38 17.93
C TYR A 27 11.30 -15.56 18.49
N LYS A 28 12.48 -15.74 17.89
CA LYS A 28 13.64 -14.89 18.11
C LYS A 28 13.75 -13.84 16.99
N GLU A 29 14.65 -12.89 17.16
CA GLU A 29 14.91 -11.88 16.13
C GLU A 29 15.43 -12.49 14.82
N ALA A 30 16.38 -13.42 14.91
CA ALA A 30 16.87 -14.16 13.74
C ALA A 30 15.77 -14.91 12.99
N ASP A 31 14.72 -15.34 13.69
CA ASP A 31 13.55 -15.99 13.11
C ASP A 31 12.66 -14.99 12.37
N ASP A 32 12.52 -13.77 12.89
CA ASP A 32 11.79 -12.69 12.24
C ASP A 32 12.49 -12.26 10.94
N ILE A 33 13.81 -12.15 10.95
CA ILE A 33 14.62 -11.82 9.77
C ILE A 33 14.42 -12.89 8.68
N LYS A 34 14.53 -14.18 9.04
CA LYS A 34 14.28 -15.28 8.09
C LYS A 34 12.86 -15.26 7.53
N LEU A 35 11.86 -15.02 8.39
CA LEU A 35 10.47 -14.88 7.95
C LEU A 35 10.32 -13.75 6.93
N LEU A 36 10.92 -12.59 7.19
CA LEU A 36 10.88 -11.44 6.28
C LEU A 36 11.59 -11.73 4.96
N GLN A 37 12.80 -12.30 5.00
CA GLN A 37 13.57 -12.67 3.81
C GLN A 37 12.79 -13.65 2.92
N GLU A 38 12.18 -14.68 3.50
CA GLU A 38 11.39 -15.68 2.74
C GLU A 38 10.11 -15.11 2.15
N VAL A 39 9.48 -14.14 2.83
CA VAL A 39 8.30 -13.43 2.33
C VAL A 39 8.67 -12.48 1.19
N LEU A 40 9.76 -11.73 1.34
CA LEU A 40 10.24 -10.77 0.34
C LEU A 40 10.83 -11.45 -0.90
N SER A 41 11.44 -12.63 -0.73
CA SER A 41 11.95 -13.42 -1.86
C SER A 41 10.85 -14.07 -2.70
N ASP A 42 9.60 -14.07 -2.23
CA ASP A 42 8.47 -14.65 -2.95
C ASP A 42 7.70 -13.55 -3.71
N ASP A 43 8.19 -13.21 -4.90
CA ASP A 43 7.56 -12.23 -5.79
C ASP A 43 6.06 -12.52 -6.01
N GLY A 44 5.71 -13.81 -5.99
CA GLY A 44 4.35 -14.29 -6.19
C GLY A 44 3.37 -13.82 -5.14
N LEU A 45 3.82 -13.43 -3.94
CA LEU A 45 2.96 -12.98 -2.85
C LEU A 45 2.38 -11.58 -3.08
N PHE A 46 3.14 -10.71 -3.75
CA PHE A 46 2.76 -9.33 -4.03
C PHE A 46 2.18 -9.16 -5.44
N VAL A 47 2.40 -10.12 -6.34
CA VAL A 47 1.82 -10.13 -7.69
C VAL A 47 0.34 -10.51 -7.66
N LYS A 48 -0.51 -9.66 -8.25
CA LYS A 48 -1.95 -9.91 -8.38
C LYS A 48 -2.26 -11.10 -9.30
N GLY A 49 -3.26 -11.89 -8.92
CA GLY A 49 -3.75 -13.03 -9.71
C GLY A 49 -3.08 -14.36 -9.38
N THR A 50 -2.08 -14.36 -8.50
CA THR A 50 -1.53 -15.59 -7.93
C THR A 50 -2.42 -16.11 -6.80
N LYS A 51 -2.32 -17.41 -6.53
CA LYS A 51 -3.03 -18.02 -5.40
C LYS A 51 -2.22 -17.75 -4.13
N GLU A 52 -2.56 -16.68 -3.40
CA GLU A 52 -1.90 -16.30 -2.14
C GLU A 52 -1.72 -17.52 -1.20
N ALA A 53 -2.76 -18.34 -1.03
CA ALA A 53 -2.68 -19.55 -0.19
C ALA A 53 -1.62 -20.56 -0.64
N GLN A 54 -1.31 -20.62 -1.94
CA GLN A 54 -0.26 -21.48 -2.48
C GLN A 54 1.13 -20.90 -2.17
N GLN A 55 1.30 -19.58 -2.28
CA GLN A 55 2.56 -18.91 -1.96
C GLN A 55 2.90 -19.03 -0.47
N TRP A 56 1.92 -18.77 0.40
CA TRP A 56 2.10 -18.96 1.84
C TRP A 56 2.43 -20.40 2.21
N ARG A 57 1.86 -21.38 1.50
CA ARG A 57 2.23 -22.79 1.70
C ARG A 57 3.69 -23.05 1.28
N GLY A 58 4.15 -22.44 0.19
CA GLY A 58 5.55 -22.50 -0.23
C GLY A 58 6.49 -21.92 0.81
N ILE A 59 6.22 -20.71 1.27
CA ILE A 59 6.96 -20.02 2.35
C ILE A 59 6.96 -20.88 3.62
N HIS A 60 5.79 -21.40 4.02
CA HIS A 60 5.64 -22.25 5.20
C HIS A 60 6.53 -23.49 5.13
N LEU A 61 6.57 -24.19 3.98
CA LEU A 61 7.41 -25.37 3.79
C LEU A 61 8.91 -25.04 3.90
N ARG A 62 9.36 -23.90 3.32
CA ARG A 62 10.76 -23.47 3.40
C ARG A 62 11.17 -23.14 4.85
N LEU A 63 10.34 -22.39 5.57
CA LEU A 63 10.59 -22.03 6.97
C LEU A 63 10.55 -23.25 7.90
N CYS A 64 9.61 -24.17 7.71
CA CYS A 64 9.57 -25.42 8.46
C CYS A 64 10.80 -26.31 8.16
N GLY A 65 11.24 -26.36 6.89
CA GLY A 65 12.49 -27.02 6.51
C GLY A 65 13.73 -26.41 7.19
N GLY A 66 13.68 -25.10 7.50
CA GLY A 66 14.69 -24.37 8.26
C GLY A 66 14.59 -24.51 9.80
N GLY A 67 13.69 -25.36 10.31
CA GLY A 67 13.55 -25.66 11.75
C GLY A 67 12.45 -24.88 12.47
N MET A 68 11.66 -24.07 11.76
CA MET A 68 10.53 -23.33 12.34
C MET A 68 9.24 -24.12 12.25
N ASP A 69 9.03 -25.07 13.16
CA ASP A 69 7.82 -25.91 13.21
C ASP A 69 6.62 -25.17 13.85
N VAL A 70 6.02 -24.27 13.06
CA VAL A 70 4.82 -23.50 13.42
C VAL A 70 3.82 -23.52 12.28
N SER A 71 2.55 -23.18 12.57
CA SER A 71 1.52 -23.13 11.53
C SER A 71 1.65 -21.89 10.64
N GLU A 72 1.16 -21.97 9.40
CA GLU A 72 1.06 -20.85 8.46
C GLU A 72 0.37 -19.63 9.10
N HIS A 73 -0.72 -19.88 9.83
CA HIS A 73 -1.44 -18.83 10.56
C HIS A 73 -0.55 -18.13 11.59
N SER A 74 0.33 -18.87 12.26
CA SER A 74 1.26 -18.28 13.23
C SER A 74 2.29 -17.38 12.56
N PHE A 75 2.81 -17.74 11.39
CA PHE A 75 3.71 -16.89 10.60
C PHE A 75 3.02 -15.60 10.18
N LYS A 76 1.81 -15.70 9.58
CA LYS A 76 1.02 -14.53 9.19
C LYS A 76 0.76 -13.59 10.35
N ARG A 77 0.35 -14.14 11.50
CA ARG A 77 0.13 -13.35 12.72
C ARG A 77 1.43 -12.70 13.19
N ARG A 78 2.55 -13.43 13.19
CA ARG A 78 3.85 -12.89 13.61
C ARG A 78 4.30 -11.74 12.70
N LEU A 79 4.24 -11.93 11.38
CA LEU A 79 4.58 -10.90 10.39
C LEU A 79 3.76 -9.63 10.60
N LYS A 80 2.46 -9.78 10.80
CA LYS A 80 1.58 -8.65 11.12
C LYS A 80 2.01 -7.92 12.40
N THR A 81 2.30 -8.67 13.46
CA THR A 81 2.72 -8.08 14.75
C THR A 81 4.04 -7.31 14.62
N ILE A 82 5.06 -7.85 13.95
CA ILE A 82 6.36 -7.17 13.79
C ILE A 82 6.26 -5.93 12.91
N HIS A 83 5.40 -5.98 11.87
CA HIS A 83 5.13 -4.83 11.02
C HIS A 83 4.36 -3.72 11.76
N GLU A 84 3.37 -4.08 12.57
CA GLU A 84 2.63 -3.11 13.38
C GLU A 84 3.52 -2.42 14.41
N SER A 85 4.41 -3.18 15.09
CA SER A 85 5.37 -2.58 16.02
C SER A 85 6.34 -1.63 15.31
N PHE A 86 6.85 -2.02 14.14
CA PHE A 86 7.74 -1.17 13.34
C PHE A 86 7.10 0.16 12.98
N ARG A 87 5.84 0.15 12.53
CA ARG A 87 5.12 1.41 12.22
C ARG A 87 4.83 2.27 13.45
N ALA A 88 4.72 1.69 14.63
CA ALA A 88 4.56 2.46 15.86
C ALA A 88 5.87 3.20 16.17
N THR A 89 7.00 2.48 16.14
CA THR A 89 8.33 3.03 16.39
C THR A 89 8.75 4.06 15.34
N ASP A 90 8.56 3.79 14.04
CA ASP A 90 8.92 4.74 12.96
C ASP A 90 8.17 6.08 13.10
N ARG A 91 6.88 6.06 13.50
CA ARG A 91 6.14 7.30 13.79
C ARG A 91 6.69 8.05 14.99
N GLU A 92 7.14 7.34 16.02
CA GLU A 92 7.73 7.95 17.22
C GLU A 92 9.10 8.55 16.91
N SER A 93 9.94 7.85 16.14
CA SER A 93 11.26 8.33 15.69
C SER A 93 11.17 9.54 14.76
N GLN A 94 10.21 9.56 13.81
CA GLN A 94 9.96 10.72 12.95
C GLN A 94 9.50 11.95 13.75
N ALA A 95 8.79 11.77 14.86
CA ALA A 95 8.37 12.85 15.75
C ALA A 95 9.51 13.39 16.63
N ALA A 96 10.56 12.58 16.87
CA ALA A 96 11.67 12.89 17.78
C ALA A 96 13.00 13.25 17.09
N SER A 97 13.04 13.31 15.75
CA SER A 97 14.28 13.19 14.97
C SER A 97 15.39 14.19 15.32
N GLY A 98 16.49 13.61 15.81
CA GLY A 98 17.83 14.18 15.86
C GLY A 98 18.92 13.13 16.17
N VAL A 99 18.63 11.82 16.04
CA VAL A 99 19.58 10.76 16.40
C VAL A 99 19.81 9.83 15.21
N ASP A 100 21.10 9.67 14.89
CA ASP A 100 21.67 8.78 13.90
C ASP A 100 21.66 7.34 14.47
N GLU A 101 20.71 6.52 14.03
CA GLU A 101 20.59 5.13 14.45
C GLU A 101 21.21 4.20 13.40
N THR A 102 22.05 3.28 13.88
CA THR A 102 22.66 2.20 13.09
C THR A 102 21.59 1.38 12.40
N VAL A 103 21.74 1.20 11.09
CA VAL A 103 20.78 0.48 10.23
C VAL A 103 20.75 -1.01 10.61
N ASP A 104 19.70 -1.42 11.32
CA ASP A 104 19.41 -2.81 11.65
C ASP A 104 18.83 -3.54 10.43
N GLU A 105 19.32 -4.76 10.13
CA GLU A 105 18.90 -5.57 8.98
C GLU A 105 17.39 -5.82 8.98
N LYS A 106 16.83 -6.10 10.17
CA LYS A 106 15.39 -6.30 10.34
C LYS A 106 14.59 -5.05 9.98
N ALA A 107 15.10 -3.87 10.32
CA ALA A 107 14.45 -2.60 9.99
C ALA A 107 14.44 -2.35 8.48
N VAL A 108 15.53 -2.65 7.77
CA VAL A 108 15.61 -2.55 6.31
C VAL A 108 14.57 -3.46 5.63
N LEU A 109 14.51 -4.72 6.04
CA LEU A 109 13.54 -5.67 5.48
C LEU A 109 12.09 -5.27 5.79
N LEU A 110 11.82 -4.72 6.97
CA LEU A 110 10.49 -4.22 7.33
C LEU A 110 10.10 -2.97 6.53
N GLN A 111 11.06 -2.10 6.21
CA GLN A 111 10.83 -0.97 5.34
C GLN A 111 10.50 -1.42 3.92
N GLU A 112 11.27 -2.34 3.35
CA GLU A 112 11.01 -2.91 2.01
C GLU A 112 9.63 -3.58 1.96
N TYR A 113 9.30 -4.41 2.96
CA TYR A 113 7.98 -5.01 3.09
C TYR A 113 6.86 -3.94 3.19
N HIS A 114 7.11 -2.84 3.89
CA HIS A 114 6.15 -1.76 4.00
C HIS A 114 5.93 -1.02 2.67
N GLU A 115 6.99 -0.84 1.87
CA GLU A 115 6.92 -0.23 0.55
C GLU A 115 6.12 -1.08 -0.44
N LEU A 116 6.36 -2.40 -0.48
CA LEU A 116 5.60 -3.33 -1.33
C LEU A 116 4.11 -3.34 -1.00
N LEU A 117 3.74 -3.33 0.29
CA LEU A 117 2.34 -3.22 0.70
C LEU A 117 1.69 -1.89 0.27
N ARG A 118 2.48 -0.79 0.27
CA ARG A 118 1.99 0.52 -0.16
C ARG A 118 1.72 0.54 -1.66
N GLU A 119 2.64 -0.03 -2.45
CA GLU A 119 2.51 -0.16 -3.90
C GLU A 119 1.29 -1.02 -4.28
N GLN A 120 1.12 -2.17 -3.63
CA GLN A 120 -0.03 -3.06 -3.86
C GLN A 120 -1.36 -2.32 -3.62
N LYS A 121 -1.43 -1.53 -2.54
CA LYS A 121 -2.62 -0.75 -2.19
C LYS A 121 -2.91 0.38 -3.19
N LEU A 122 -1.88 1.12 -3.60
CA LEU A 122 -2.00 2.19 -4.61
C LEU A 122 -2.62 1.65 -5.90
N GLU A 123 -2.13 0.50 -6.38
CA GLU A 123 -2.69 -0.13 -7.57
C GLU A 123 -4.14 -0.63 -7.39
N GLU A 124 -4.55 -1.02 -6.19
CA GLU A 124 -5.95 -1.39 -5.91
C GLU A 124 -6.86 -0.18 -5.96
N ASP A 125 -6.44 0.93 -5.35
CA ASP A 125 -7.18 2.19 -5.33
C ASP A 125 -7.30 2.77 -6.77
N GLU A 126 -6.26 2.67 -7.60
CA GLU A 126 -6.32 3.08 -9.02
C GLU A 126 -7.29 2.23 -9.87
N LYS A 127 -7.38 0.92 -9.62
CA LYS A 127 -8.32 0.06 -10.35
C LYS A 127 -9.75 0.30 -9.90
N LYS A 128 -9.97 0.47 -8.59
CA LYS A 128 -11.30 0.77 -8.05
C LYS A 128 -11.82 2.10 -8.57
N THR A 129 -10.99 3.13 -8.61
CA THR A 129 -11.37 4.44 -9.18
C THR A 129 -11.69 4.35 -10.67
N ARG A 130 -11.02 3.50 -11.45
CA ARG A 130 -11.37 3.23 -12.86
C ARG A 130 -12.70 2.48 -13.00
N GLN A 131 -12.93 1.44 -12.19
CA GLN A 131 -14.19 0.68 -12.21
C GLN A 131 -15.38 1.56 -11.77
N ASP A 132 -15.20 2.36 -10.71
CA ASP A 132 -16.23 3.29 -10.23
C ASP A 132 -16.53 4.39 -11.28
N ALA A 133 -15.53 4.78 -12.08
CA ALA A 133 -15.72 5.72 -13.18
C ALA A 133 -16.50 5.09 -14.36
N GLU A 134 -16.21 3.83 -14.71
CA GLU A 134 -16.95 3.08 -15.73
C GLU A 134 -18.40 2.80 -15.28
N GLU A 135 -18.61 2.41 -14.03
CA GLU A 135 -19.94 2.12 -13.49
C GLU A 135 -20.81 3.38 -13.38
N LYS A 136 -20.22 4.53 -13.03
CA LYS A 136 -20.92 5.82 -13.10
C LYS A 136 -21.29 6.23 -14.52
N GLN A 137 -20.49 5.85 -15.52
CA GLN A 137 -20.79 6.10 -16.92
C GLN A 137 -21.99 5.26 -17.39
N ASP A 138 -22.07 3.99 -17.00
CA ASP A 138 -23.18 3.10 -17.41
C ASP A 138 -24.47 3.39 -16.62
N ASN A 139 -24.38 3.69 -15.32
CA ASN A 139 -25.54 4.11 -14.52
C ASN A 139 -26.06 5.49 -14.91
N GLY A 140 -25.17 6.44 -15.25
CA GLY A 140 -25.58 7.74 -15.80
C GLY A 140 -26.36 7.58 -17.11
N GLY A 141 -25.92 6.67 -17.99
CA GLY A 141 -26.63 6.34 -19.23
C GLY A 141 -27.97 5.61 -19.03
N ARG A 142 -28.11 4.78 -17.98
CA ARG A 142 -29.40 4.15 -17.62
C ARG A 142 -30.38 5.13 -16.99
N ALA A 143 -29.92 5.95 -16.04
CA ALA A 143 -30.76 6.97 -15.40
C ALA A 143 -31.29 8.00 -16.40
N LEU A 144 -30.48 8.42 -17.38
CA LEU A 144 -30.94 9.28 -18.48
C LEU A 144 -31.99 8.60 -19.36
N ARG A 145 -31.85 7.30 -19.65
CA ARG A 145 -32.85 6.54 -20.42
C ARG A 145 -34.16 6.37 -19.66
N ASP A 146 -34.11 6.06 -18.37
CA ASP A 146 -35.31 5.91 -17.53
C ASP A 146 -36.01 7.26 -17.29
N ALA A 147 -35.25 8.35 -17.09
CA ALA A 147 -35.80 9.69 -17.02
C ALA A 147 -36.44 10.14 -18.35
N ALA A 148 -35.84 9.79 -19.49
CA ALA A 148 -36.41 10.05 -20.81
C ALA A 148 -37.69 9.24 -21.06
N LEU A 149 -37.73 7.97 -20.67
CA LEU A 149 -38.92 7.12 -20.81
C LEU A 149 -40.07 7.60 -19.91
N THR A 150 -39.78 7.95 -18.66
CA THR A 150 -40.80 8.47 -17.73
C THR A 150 -41.35 9.84 -18.14
N THR A 151 -40.53 10.71 -18.72
CA THR A 151 -41.01 11.98 -19.29
C THR A 151 -41.84 11.76 -20.55
N PHE A 152 -41.48 10.79 -21.41
CA PHE A 152 -42.28 10.41 -22.58
C PHE A 152 -43.63 9.79 -22.20
N GLU A 153 -43.64 8.92 -21.19
CA GLU A 153 -44.87 8.29 -20.68
C GLU A 153 -45.78 9.29 -19.97
N ARG A 154 -45.20 10.25 -19.24
CA ARG A 154 -45.95 11.34 -18.59
C ARG A 154 -46.50 12.34 -19.61
N GLN A 155 -45.73 12.71 -20.64
CA GLN A 155 -46.23 13.55 -21.75
C GLN A 155 -47.35 12.87 -22.52
N LYS A 156 -47.27 11.55 -22.71
CA LYS A 156 -48.34 10.75 -23.35
C LYS A 156 -49.62 10.65 -22.50
N ALA A 157 -49.51 10.81 -21.18
CA ALA A 157 -50.65 10.84 -20.26
C ALA A 157 -51.25 12.24 -20.06
N GLU A 158 -50.48 13.31 -20.34
CA GLU A 158 -50.89 14.71 -20.16
C GLU A 158 -51.32 15.42 -21.47
N GLU A 159 -51.10 14.85 -22.66
CA GLU A 159 -51.57 15.45 -23.92
C GLU A 159 -53.05 15.16 -24.23
N ASN A 160 -53.92 15.87 -23.52
CA ASN A 160 -55.06 16.53 -24.17
C ASN A 160 -54.73 18.03 -24.24
N HIS A 161 -54.47 18.51 -25.45
CA HIS A 161 -54.30 19.93 -25.83
C HIS A 161 -53.09 20.68 -25.27
N GLU A 162 -51.93 20.59 -25.93
CA GLU A 162 -51.22 21.77 -26.47
C GLU A 162 -50.10 21.33 -27.42
N LYS A 163 -49.92 22.08 -28.50
CA LYS A 163 -49.05 21.70 -29.63
C LYS A 163 -47.60 21.55 -29.15
N PRO A 164 -46.86 20.53 -29.60
CA PRO A 164 -45.48 20.31 -29.17
C PRO A 164 -44.62 21.49 -29.64
N SER A 165 -44.09 22.24 -28.67
CA SER A 165 -43.00 23.18 -28.91
C SER A 165 -41.82 22.38 -29.45
N LYS A 166 -41.36 22.73 -30.65
CA LYS A 166 -40.28 22.04 -31.35
C LYS A 166 -39.01 22.17 -30.53
N PHE A 167 -38.67 21.13 -29.77
CA PHE A 167 -37.37 20.96 -29.17
C PHE A 167 -36.33 20.98 -30.30
N ASP A 168 -35.56 22.06 -30.41
CA ASP A 168 -34.53 22.18 -31.45
C ASP A 168 -33.34 21.32 -31.04
N ILE A 169 -33.25 20.16 -31.67
CA ILE A 169 -32.19 19.17 -31.47
C ILE A 169 -30.81 19.81 -31.69
N ASN A 170 -30.72 20.86 -32.53
CA ASN A 170 -29.46 21.55 -32.75
C ASN A 170 -29.00 22.37 -31.55
N ASP A 171 -29.91 22.96 -30.78
CA ASP A 171 -29.56 23.75 -29.59
C ASP A 171 -29.01 22.84 -28.48
N TYR A 172 -29.66 21.70 -28.26
CA TYR A 172 -29.16 20.69 -27.32
C TYR A 172 -27.78 20.16 -27.72
N LEU A 173 -27.56 19.92 -29.02
CA LEU A 173 -26.26 19.46 -29.53
C LEU A 173 -25.18 20.54 -29.38
N ARG A 174 -25.51 21.82 -29.62
CA ARG A 174 -24.59 22.94 -29.40
C ARG A 174 -24.19 23.05 -27.93
N GLU A 175 -25.16 22.95 -27.03
CA GLU A 175 -24.92 23.03 -25.58
C GLU A 175 -24.03 21.88 -25.08
N THR A 176 -24.27 20.65 -25.53
CA THR A 176 -23.41 19.51 -25.17
C THR A 176 -22.00 19.62 -25.75
N LEU A 177 -21.85 20.16 -26.96
CA LEU A 177 -20.52 20.42 -27.53
C LEU A 177 -19.80 21.53 -26.77
N GLN A 178 -20.49 22.61 -26.38
CA GLN A 178 -19.93 23.68 -25.57
C GLN A 178 -19.50 23.19 -24.18
N ALA A 179 -20.32 22.37 -23.52
CA ALA A 179 -19.97 21.77 -22.24
C ALA A 179 -18.69 20.92 -22.32
N ARG A 180 -18.54 20.13 -23.40
CA ARG A 180 -17.32 19.33 -23.63
C ARG A 180 -16.09 20.17 -23.95
N ILE A 181 -16.25 21.31 -24.62
CA ILE A 181 -15.15 22.25 -24.87
C ILE A 181 -14.71 22.86 -23.54
N SER A 182 -15.65 23.38 -22.75
CA SER A 182 -15.37 23.94 -21.42
C SER A 182 -14.65 22.93 -20.52
N GLU A 183 -15.14 21.68 -20.46
CA GLU A 183 -14.52 20.64 -19.62
C GLU A 183 -13.08 20.32 -20.07
N ARG A 184 -12.80 20.40 -21.37
CA ARG A 184 -11.44 20.22 -21.90
C ARG A 184 -10.53 21.40 -21.56
N GLU A 185 -11.05 22.62 -21.61
CA GLU A 185 -10.32 23.84 -21.25
C GLU A 185 -9.97 23.83 -19.75
N ASP A 186 -10.93 23.52 -18.87
CA ASP A 186 -10.69 23.41 -17.43
C ASP A 186 -9.63 22.34 -17.09
N LYS A 187 -9.67 21.20 -17.78
CA LYS A 187 -8.65 20.14 -17.65
C LYS A 187 -7.29 20.60 -18.18
N ALA A 188 -7.25 21.39 -19.24
CA ALA A 188 -6.01 21.93 -19.77
C ALA A 188 -5.39 22.96 -18.81
N ASP A 189 -6.21 23.81 -18.19
CA ASP A 189 -5.75 24.84 -17.28
C ASP A 189 -5.28 24.28 -15.95
N THR A 190 -5.98 23.29 -15.39
CA THR A 190 -5.49 22.55 -14.21
C THR A 190 -4.16 21.83 -14.49
N LYS A 191 -4.01 21.23 -15.68
CA LYS A 191 -2.74 20.63 -16.11
C LYS A 191 -1.63 21.68 -16.24
N ARG A 192 -1.94 22.87 -16.80
CA ARG A 192 -0.98 23.98 -16.90
C ARG A 192 -0.51 24.46 -15.54
N GLN A 193 -1.44 24.68 -14.61
CA GLN A 193 -1.11 25.10 -13.24
C GLN A 193 -0.21 24.07 -12.53
N ARG A 194 -0.51 22.77 -12.69
CA ARG A 194 0.34 21.71 -12.14
C ARG A 194 1.75 21.76 -12.72
N LEU A 195 1.89 21.83 -14.04
CA LEU A 195 3.19 21.93 -14.71
C LEU A 195 3.97 23.19 -14.29
N GLU A 196 3.27 24.29 -14.04
CA GLU A 196 3.90 25.51 -13.54
C GLU A 196 4.50 25.33 -12.14
N LEU A 197 3.77 24.67 -11.23
CA LEU A 197 4.29 24.35 -9.90
C LEU A 197 5.49 23.40 -9.97
N ASP A 198 5.41 22.37 -10.80
CA ASP A 198 6.51 21.43 -11.02
C ASP A 198 7.75 22.16 -11.57
N ASN A 199 7.59 23.06 -12.54
CA ASN A 199 8.68 23.88 -13.07
C ASN A 199 9.32 24.77 -12.00
N ARG A 200 8.51 25.42 -11.15
CA ARG A 200 9.04 26.25 -10.05
C ARG A 200 9.86 25.42 -9.05
N MET A 201 9.40 24.21 -8.75
CA MET A 201 10.12 23.29 -7.87
C MET A 201 11.48 22.90 -8.47
N ILE A 202 11.52 22.60 -9.77
CA ILE A 202 12.77 22.30 -10.48
C ILE A 202 13.73 23.50 -10.42
N THR A 203 13.26 24.71 -10.72
CA THR A 203 14.09 25.92 -10.65
C THR A 203 14.68 26.13 -9.24
N LEU A 204 13.89 25.89 -8.19
CA LEU A 204 14.37 25.98 -6.81
C LEU A 204 15.46 24.93 -6.51
N GLN A 205 15.25 23.68 -6.93
CA GLN A 205 16.24 22.62 -6.77
C GLN A 205 17.55 22.93 -7.52
N GLU A 206 17.46 23.43 -8.76
CA GLU A 206 18.61 23.86 -9.55
C GLU A 206 19.40 24.95 -8.83
N SER A 207 18.70 25.97 -8.30
CA SER A 207 19.34 27.05 -7.55
C SER A 207 20.06 26.53 -6.29
N MET A 208 19.46 25.60 -5.57
CA MET A 208 20.04 25.01 -4.36
C MET A 208 21.32 24.22 -4.69
N ILE A 209 21.30 23.44 -5.77
CA ILE A 209 22.47 22.71 -6.26
C ILE A 209 23.58 23.68 -6.67
N GLN A 210 23.23 24.79 -7.31
CA GLN A 210 24.19 25.81 -7.69
C GLN A 210 24.85 26.47 -6.47
N TRP A 211 24.08 26.86 -5.46
CA TRP A 211 24.61 27.39 -4.21
C TRP A 211 25.55 26.41 -3.51
N GLN A 212 25.21 25.12 -3.50
CA GLN A 212 26.07 24.09 -2.93
C GLN A 212 27.39 23.94 -3.71
N LYS A 213 27.35 24.01 -5.05
CA LYS A 213 28.55 23.98 -5.90
C LYS A 213 29.44 25.19 -5.65
N GLU A 214 28.87 26.40 -5.56
CA GLU A 214 29.62 27.62 -5.28
C GLU A 214 30.25 27.59 -3.88
N ALA A 215 29.51 27.12 -2.87
CA ALA A 215 30.02 26.96 -1.50
C ALA A 215 31.19 25.97 -1.43
N THR A 216 31.06 24.82 -2.09
CA THR A 216 32.15 23.84 -2.15
C THR A 216 33.34 24.35 -2.94
N GLN A 217 33.15 25.08 -4.03
CA GLN A 217 34.24 25.70 -4.78
C GLN A 217 35.01 26.71 -3.92
N MET A 218 34.32 27.59 -3.19
CA MET A 218 34.96 28.54 -2.28
C MET A 218 35.76 27.84 -1.18
N GLN A 219 35.25 26.74 -0.63
CA GLN A 219 35.99 25.92 0.34
C GLN A 219 37.29 25.35 -0.26
N HIS A 220 37.24 24.83 -1.50
CA HIS A 220 38.42 24.32 -2.18
C HIS A 220 39.46 25.42 -2.48
N GLU A 221 39.01 26.60 -2.91
CA GLU A 221 39.90 27.75 -3.14
C GLU A 221 40.57 28.22 -1.85
N MET A 222 39.80 28.30 -0.76
CA MET A 222 40.34 28.67 0.56
C MET A 222 41.38 27.66 1.04
N LEU A 223 41.12 26.36 0.92
CA LEU A 223 42.08 25.30 1.27
C LEU A 223 43.35 25.40 0.41
N ARG A 224 43.22 25.71 -0.87
CA ARG A 224 44.35 25.91 -1.78
C ARG A 224 45.19 27.13 -1.37
N MET A 225 44.55 28.25 -1.02
CA MET A 225 45.26 29.43 -0.50
C MET A 225 45.98 29.15 0.82
N MET A 226 45.33 28.42 1.74
CA MET A 226 45.96 28.02 3.00
C MET A 226 47.18 27.13 2.77
N ALA A 227 47.10 26.15 1.86
CA ALA A 227 48.23 25.30 1.51
C ALA A 227 49.41 26.12 0.95
N ALA A 228 49.15 27.08 0.05
CA ALA A 228 50.18 27.94 -0.50
C ALA A 228 50.85 28.83 0.57
N LEU A 229 50.08 29.35 1.54
CA LEU A 229 50.62 30.14 2.65
C LEU A 229 51.55 29.29 3.55
N ILE A 230 51.19 28.03 3.80
CA ILE A 230 52.03 27.09 4.55
C ILE A 230 53.35 26.84 3.81
N GLU A 231 53.31 26.63 2.50
CA GLU A 231 54.52 26.42 1.68
C GLU A 231 55.45 27.65 1.66
N ILE A 232 54.89 28.87 1.65
CA ILE A 232 55.69 30.11 1.72
C ILE A 232 56.32 30.26 3.11
N SER A 233 55.60 29.93 4.18
CA SER A 233 56.13 30.02 5.54
C SER A 233 57.25 29.01 5.86
N GLN A 234 57.41 27.97 5.06
CA GLN A 234 58.44 26.94 5.25
C GLN A 234 59.73 27.22 4.47
N LYS A 235 59.74 28.23 3.59
CA LYS A 235 60.92 28.69 2.85
C LYS A 235 61.58 29.88 3.52
#